data_AF-A0A2N3XUF4-F1
#
_entry.id   AF-A0A2N3XUF4-F1
#
_cell.length_a   1.000
_cell.length_b   1.000
_cell.length_c   1.000
_cell.angle_alpha   90.00
_cell.angle_beta   90.00
_cell.angle_gamma   90.00
#
_symmetry.space_group_name_H-M   'P 1'
#
loop_
_entity.id
_entity.type
_entity.pdbx_description
1 polymer ?
#
loop_
_entity_poly.entity_id
_entity_poly.type
_entity_poly.pdbx_seq_one_letter_code
_entity_poly.pdbx_strand_id
1 'polypeptide(L)' 'MDITEEERVERKRCRWTAYALQNHLIPVDQDEPESSTVVALCGLIGIPVDAPVRDGSLPKCAWCAYAELDGTVETEG' A
#
# COMPACT_ATOMS: atom_id res chain seq x y z
N MET A 1 0.61 -33.98 7.43
CA MET A 1 1.06 -32.67 7.92
C MET A 1 -0.03 -31.71 7.51
N ASP A 2 -1.00 -31.54 8.40
CA ASP A 2 -2.09 -30.59 8.24
C ASP A 2 -1.50 -29.19 8.41
N ILE A 3 -1.60 -28.38 7.36
CA ILE A 3 -1.33 -26.94 7.43
C ILE A 3 -2.53 -26.36 8.16
N THR A 4 -2.38 -26.03 9.44
CA THR A 4 -3.44 -25.37 10.19
C THR A 4 -3.67 -23.97 9.60
N GLU A 5 -4.93 -23.53 9.53
CA GLU A 5 -5.35 -22.16 9.16
C GLU A 5 -4.75 -21.04 10.05
N GLU A 6 -3.84 -21.39 10.97
CA GLU A 6 -3.31 -20.54 12.04
C GLU A 6 -2.04 -19.77 11.64
N GLU A 7 -1.45 -20.02 10.48
CA GLU A 7 -0.55 -19.05 9.84
C GLU A 7 -1.38 -18.05 9.00
N ARG A 8 -2.45 -17.48 9.57
CA ARG A 8 -2.93 -16.19 9.10
C ARG A 8 -1.82 -15.18 9.39
N VAL A 9 -0.86 -15.08 8.48
CA VAL A 9 0.06 -13.95 8.41
C VAL A 9 -0.81 -12.71 8.52
N GLU A 10 -0.61 -11.94 9.59
CA GLU A 10 -1.33 -10.71 9.83
C GLU A 10 -1.18 -9.84 8.58
N ARG A 11 -2.26 -9.72 7.79
CA ARG A 11 -2.20 -9.04 6.49
C ARG A 11 -1.93 -7.58 6.74
N LYS A 12 -0.89 -7.04 6.10
CA LYS A 12 -0.53 -5.64 6.28
C LYS A 12 -1.62 -4.76 5.66
N ARG A 13 -2.27 -3.92 6.48
CA ARG A 13 -3.28 -2.97 6.00
C ARG A 13 -2.61 -1.83 5.25
N CYS A 14 -3.09 -1.54 4.04
CA CYS A 14 -2.53 -0.52 3.15
C CYS A 14 -3.65 0.33 2.53
N ARG A 15 -3.33 1.55 2.11
CA ARG A 15 -4.21 2.44 1.35
C ARG A 15 -3.60 2.75 -0.02
N TRP A 16 -4.44 2.89 -1.03
CA TRP A 16 -4.00 3.33 -2.35
C TRP A 16 -3.83 4.85 -2.38
N THR A 17 -2.70 5.29 -2.88
CA THR A 17 -2.31 6.71 -2.92
C THR A 17 -1.66 7.05 -4.26
N ALA A 18 -2.08 8.15 -4.89
CA ALA A 18 -1.57 8.60 -6.18
C ALA A 18 -0.27 9.41 -6.04
N TYR A 19 0.89 8.91 -6.48
CA TYR A 19 2.13 9.70 -6.52
C TYR A 19 2.98 9.30 -7.72
N ALA A 20 3.80 10.22 -8.23
CA ALA A 20 4.66 9.98 -9.39
C ALA A 20 3.92 9.39 -10.62
N LEU A 21 2.70 9.87 -10.89
CA LEU A 21 1.83 9.45 -12.00
C LEU A 21 1.33 7.99 -11.92
N GLN A 22 1.39 7.36 -10.75
CA GLN A 22 0.85 6.02 -10.51
C GLN A 22 0.14 5.95 -9.14
N ASN A 23 -0.69 4.94 -8.95
CA ASN A 23 -1.21 4.59 -7.63
C ASN A 23 -0.29 3.58 -6.94
N HIS A 24 0.03 3.82 -5.67
CA HIS A 24 0.89 2.99 -4.84
C HIS A 24 0.18 2.57 -3.56
N LEU A 25 0.54 1.41 -3.02
CA LEU A 25 0.07 0.98 -1.70
C LEU A 25 1.00 1.50 -0.62
N ILE A 26 0.43 2.27 0.30
CA ILE A 26 1.11 2.82 1.47
C ILE A 26 0.54 2.13 2.70
N PRO A 27 1.38 1.53 3.55
CA PRO A 27 0.97 1.03 4.86
C PRO A 27 0.26 2.09 5.72
N VAL A 28 -0.87 1.72 6.33
CA VAL A 28 -1.68 2.66 7.15
C VAL A 28 -1.00 3.06 8.46
N ASP A 29 0.00 2.30 8.90
CA ASP A 29 0.83 2.61 10.08
C ASP A 29 1.83 3.76 9.83
N GLN A 30 1.97 4.22 8.58
CA GLN A 30 2.82 5.36 8.20
C GLN A 30 2.07 6.71 8.19
N ASP A 31 0.81 6.75 8.64
CA ASP A 31 0.01 7.99 8.75
C ASP A 31 0.39 8.86 9.96
N GLU A 32 1.67 8.87 10.38
CA GLU A 32 2.10 9.86 11.35
C GLU A 32 2.16 11.24 10.68
N PRO A 33 1.38 12.23 11.17
CA PRO A 33 1.27 13.55 10.55
C PRO A 33 2.58 14.36 10.55
N GLU A 34 3.58 13.92 11.31
CA GLU A 34 4.93 14.50 11.33
C GLU A 34 5.91 13.81 10.36
N SER A 35 5.51 12.70 9.73
CA SER A 35 6.35 12.01 8.75
C SER A 35 6.36 12.77 7.42
N SER A 36 7.49 13.43 7.15
CA SER A 36 7.72 14.16 5.90
C SER A 36 7.79 13.27 4.66
N THR A 37 7.81 11.95 4.84
CA THR A 37 7.95 10.95 3.79
C THR A 37 7.20 9.67 4.14
N VAL A 38 6.59 9.06 3.14
CA VAL A 38 5.97 7.73 3.20
C VAL A 38 6.69 6.80 2.25
N VAL A 39 6.72 5.51 2.58
CA VAL A 39 7.35 4.47 1.76
C VAL A 39 6.26 3.50 1.29
N ALA A 40 6.03 3.49 -0.02
CA ALA A 40 5.15 2.53 -0.65
C ALA A 40 5.73 1.11 -0.59
N LEU A 41 4.88 0.08 -0.76
CA LEU A 41 5.32 -1.32 -0.77
C LEU A 41 6.38 -1.62 -1.85
N CYS A 42 6.36 -0.89 -2.97
CA CYS A 42 7.36 -1.01 -4.02
C CYS A 42 8.71 -0.35 -3.67
N GLY A 43 8.86 0.22 -2.48
CA GLY A 43 10.05 0.94 -2.03
C GLY A 43 10.13 2.40 -2.49
N LEU A 44 9.11 2.90 -3.21
CA LEU A 44 9.06 4.31 -3.62
C LEU A 44 8.85 5.20 -2.40
N ILE A 45 9.70 6.21 -2.25
CA ILE A 45 9.58 7.25 -1.24
C ILE A 45 8.71 8.38 -1.83
N GLY A 46 7.58 8.65 -1.20
CA GLY A 46 6.67 9.73 -1.55
C GLY A 46 6.59 10.79 -0.45
N ILE A 47 6.09 11.98 -0.78
CA ILE A 47 5.80 13.03 0.19
C ILE A 47 4.27 13.07 0.37
N PRO A 48 3.74 12.71 1.55
CA PRO A 48 2.30 12.48 1.73
C PRO A 48 1.44 13.75 1.59
N VAL A 49 2.02 14.94 1.77
CA VAL A 49 1.29 16.22 1.68
C VAL A 49 0.73 16.50 0.29
N ASP A 50 1.26 15.85 -0.75
CA ASP A 50 0.89 16.10 -2.15
C ASP A 50 -0.16 15.12 -2.70
N ALA A 51 -0.50 14.05 -1.97
CA ALA A 51 -1.48 13.10 -2.45
C ALA A 51 -2.03 12.22 -1.33
N PRO A 52 -3.18 12.55 -0.75
CA PRO A 52 -3.76 11.74 0.31
C PRO A 52 -4.61 10.58 -0.20
N VAL A 53 -4.96 10.51 -1.50
CA VAL A 53 -5.97 9.58 -2.00
C VAL A 53 -5.59 8.96 -3.34
N ARG A 54 -6.17 7.79 -3.62
CA ARG A 54 -6.13 7.12 -4.93
C ARG A 54 -6.75 8.02 -6.01
N ASP A 55 -6.11 8.07 -7.18
CA ASP A 55 -6.65 8.70 -8.39
C ASP A 55 -7.04 7.62 -9.40
N GLY A 56 -8.33 7.50 -9.72
CA GLY A 56 -8.84 6.49 -10.66
C GLY A 56 -8.38 6.68 -12.11
N SER A 57 -7.87 7.86 -12.48
CA SER A 57 -7.33 8.14 -13.82
C SER A 57 -5.90 7.64 -14.01
N LEU A 58 -5.17 7.39 -12.93
CA LEU A 58 -3.78 6.93 -12.95
C LEU A 58 -3.68 5.40 -12.89
N PRO A 59 -2.70 4.80 -13.57
CA PRO A 59 -2.47 3.35 -13.49
C PRO A 59 -2.02 2.94 -12.08
N LYS A 60 -2.31 1.69 -11.68
CA LYS A 60 -1.70 1.08 -10.49
C LYS A 60 -0.23 0.74 -10.75
N CYS A 61 0.63 0.96 -9.77
CA CYS A 61 2.00 0.43 -9.78
C CYS A 61 1.96 -1.10 -9.83
N ALA A 62 2.69 -1.71 -10.77
CA ALA A 62 2.67 -3.16 -11.00
C ALA A 62 3.05 -3.98 -9.76
N TRP A 63 4.05 -3.54 -8.99
CA TRP A 63 4.49 -4.21 -7.76
C TRP A 63 3.44 -4.13 -6.65
N CYS A 64 2.86 -2.95 -6.44
CA CYS A 64 1.79 -2.78 -5.46
C CYS A 64 0.53 -3.57 -5.85
N ALA A 65 0.19 -3.62 -7.15
CA ALA A 65 -0.93 -4.40 -7.65
C ALA A 65 -0.70 -5.91 -7.48
N TYR A 66 0.53 -6.39 -7.68
CA TYR A 66 0.89 -7.77 -7.39
C TYR A 66 0.71 -8.11 -5.91
N ALA A 67 1.16 -7.24 -4.99
CA ALA A 67 1.01 -7.47 -3.55
C ALA A 67 -0.46 -7.57 -3.10
N GLU A 68 -1.35 -6.76 -3.70
CA GLU A 68 -2.81 -6.84 -3.49
C GLU A 68 -3.37 -8.19 -3.99
N LEU A 69 -2.93 -8.64 -5.17
CA LEU A 69 -3.41 -9.88 -5.80
C LEU A 69 -2.89 -11.16 -5.11
N ASP A 70 -1.65 -11.13 -4.61
CA ASP A 70 -1.02 -12.24 -3.88
C ASP A 70 -1.56 -12.40 -2.45
N GLY A 71 -2.43 -11.49 -2.01
CA GLY A 71 -3.08 -11.54 -0.71
C GLY A 71 -2.14 -11.23 0.47
N THR A 72 -0.93 -10.71 0.18
CA THR A 72 0.04 -10.27 1.18
C THR A 72 -0.48 -9.08 1.98
N VAL A 73 -1.39 -8.29 1.40
CA VAL A 73 -1.91 -7.05 1.98
C VAL A 73 -3.42 -6.96 1.89
N GLU A 74 -4.01 -6.20 2.81
CA GLU A 74 -5.42 -5.82 2.79
C GLU A 74 -5.53 -4.34 2.46
N THR A 75 -6.33 -3.99 1.46
CA THR A 75 -6.46 -2.60 0.98
C THR A 75 -7.70 -1.94 1.54
N GLU A 76 -7.57 -0.73 2.10
CA GLU A 76 -8.71 0.12 2.40
C GLU A 76 -9.39 0.59 1.09
N GLY A 77 -10.73 0.57 1.09
CA GLY A 77 -11.57 0.82 -0.10
C GLY A 77 -11.64 2.27 -0.52
#